data_AF-A0A2H0LZ61-F1
#
_entry.id   AF-A0A2H0LZ61-F1
#
_cell.length_a   1.000
_cell.length_b   1.000
_cell.length_c   1.000
_cell.angle_alpha   90.00
_cell.angle_beta   90.00
_cell.angle_gamma   90.00
#
_symmetry.space_group_name_H-M   'P 1'
#
loop_
_entity.id
_entity.type
_entity.pdbx_description
1 polymer ?
#
loop_
_entity_poly.entity_id
_entity_poly.type
_entity_poly.pdbx_seq_one_letter_code
_entity_poly.pdbx_strand_id
1 'polypeptide(L)'
;MIRFGDPLPEKPQRAKRIIQNAVYEGLKIQAFINNGPDRITWARTRKELNISESKLAHLLKIVNNLPPDFVETMKSCTDENMLKIFHGRRLLKISRLKTDKERRNEIERLLPKA
;
A
#
# COMPACT_ATOMS: atom_id res chain seq x y z
N MET A 1 -0.86 8.11 -44.88
CA MET A 1 -2.11 7.59 -45.46
C MET A 1 -2.16 6.10 -45.13
N ILE A 2 -3.00 5.67 -44.19
CA ILE A 2 -3.15 4.25 -43.82
C ILE A 2 -4.08 3.62 -44.88
N ARG A 3 -3.66 2.54 -45.55
CA ARG A 3 -4.48 1.88 -46.57
C ARG A 3 -5.51 0.98 -45.88
N PHE A 4 -6.77 1.03 -46.33
CA PHE A 4 -7.80 0.09 -45.90
C PHE A 4 -7.40 -1.32 -46.35
N GLY A 5 -7.12 -2.21 -45.39
CA GLY A 5 -6.64 -3.58 -45.63
C GLY A 5 -5.35 -3.94 -44.88
N ASP A 6 -4.60 -2.95 -44.39
CA ASP A 6 -3.42 -3.22 -43.54
C ASP A 6 -3.88 -3.75 -42.17
N PRO A 7 -3.20 -4.77 -41.61
CA PRO A 7 -3.49 -5.23 -40.26
C PRO A 7 -3.27 -4.09 -39.26
N LEU A 8 -4.20 -3.93 -38.33
CA LEU A 8 -4.06 -2.97 -37.24
C LEU A 8 -2.70 -3.18 -36.56
N PRO A 9 -1.95 -2.10 -36.27
CA PRO A 9 -0.68 -2.22 -35.58
C PRO A 9 -0.88 -2.96 -34.25
N GLU A 10 0.08 -3.81 -33.88
CA GLU A 10 0.01 -4.55 -32.62
C GLU A 10 -0.19 -3.57 -31.47
N LYS A 11 -1.21 -3.83 -30.64
CA LYS A 11 -1.49 -2.98 -29.49
C LYS A 11 -0.23 -2.95 -28.61
N PRO A 12 0.23 -1.77 -28.17
CA PRO A 12 1.39 -1.70 -27.29
C PRO A 12 1.12 -2.55 -26.04
N GLN A 13 2.02 -3.49 -25.76
CA GLN A 13 1.91 -4.33 -24.57
C GLN A 13 2.00 -3.41 -23.34
N ARG A 14 0.97 -3.44 -22.50
CA ARG A 14 0.96 -2.66 -21.26
C ARG A 14 2.09 -3.15 -20.37
N ALA A 15 2.93 -2.23 -19.89
CA ALA A 15 3.98 -2.55 -18.92
C ALA A 15 3.35 -3.25 -17.70
N LYS A 16 4.02 -4.29 -17.19
CA LYS A 16 3.59 -4.99 -15.97
C LYS A 16 3.59 -4.00 -14.81
N ARG A 17 2.46 -3.93 -14.10
CA ARG A 17 2.32 -3.05 -12.94
C ARG A 17 3.11 -3.63 -11.76
N ILE A 18 4.08 -2.87 -11.25
CA ILE A 18 4.76 -3.21 -10.00
C ILE A 18 3.79 -2.93 -8.83
N ILE A 19 3.53 -3.96 -8.02
CA ILE A 19 2.63 -3.86 -6.87
C ILE A 19 3.43 -3.46 -5.65
N GLN A 20 3.18 -2.26 -5.15
CA GLN A 20 3.87 -1.72 -3.98
C GLN A 20 3.22 -2.25 -2.69
N ASN A 21 4.05 -2.69 -1.75
CA ASN A 21 3.62 -3.07 -0.41
C ASN A 21 3.39 -1.81 0.43
N ALA A 22 2.12 -1.46 0.64
CA ALA A 22 1.73 -0.27 1.38
C ALA A 22 2.06 -0.35 2.89
N VAL A 23 2.14 -1.55 3.47
CA VAL A 23 2.56 -1.74 4.86
C VAL A 23 4.04 -1.40 5.00
N TYR A 24 4.88 -1.95 4.11
CA TYR A 24 6.30 -1.65 4.06
C TYR A 24 6.58 -0.14 3.90
N GLU A 25 5.90 0.50 2.93
CA GLU A 25 6.02 1.95 2.71
C GLU A 25 5.63 2.76 3.96
N GLY A 26 4.52 2.40 4.62
CA GLY A 26 4.08 3.06 5.84
C GLY A 26 5.07 2.91 7.01
N LEU A 27 5.66 1.72 7.16
CA LEU A 27 6.67 1.46 8.18
C LEU A 27 7.96 2.24 7.92
N LYS A 28 8.39 2.35 6.65
CA LYS A 28 9.55 3.17 6.27
C LYS A 28 9.33 4.64 6.64
N ILE A 29 8.13 5.17 6.39
CA ILE A 29 7.74 6.53 6.81
C ILE A 29 7.78 6.67 8.33
N GLN A 30 7.20 5.72 9.06
CA GLN A 30 7.16 5.76 10.52
C GLN A 30 8.57 5.73 11.11
N ALA A 31 9.45 4.87 10.60
CA ALA A 31 10.85 4.81 10.98
C ALA A 31 11.59 6.12 10.65
N PHE A 32 11.33 6.72 9.49
CA PHE A 32 11.91 8.00 9.10
C PHE A 32 11.52 9.13 10.07
N ILE A 33 10.25 9.19 10.47
CA ILE A 33 9.75 10.19 11.43
C ILE A 33 10.37 9.96 12.82
N ASN A 34 10.47 8.70 13.25
CA ASN A 34 10.95 8.36 14.60
C ASN A 34 12.47 8.50 14.77
N ASN A 35 13.26 8.26 13.71
CA ASN A 35 14.72 8.28 13.76
C ASN A 35 15.34 9.62 13.28
N GLY A 36 14.51 10.64 13.05
CA GLY A 36 14.96 11.93 12.55
C GLY A 36 15.70 12.76 13.62
N PRO A 37 16.78 13.48 13.27
CA PRO A 37 17.34 14.51 14.12
C PRO A 37 16.33 15.66 14.20
N ASP A 38 15.80 15.89 15.40
CA ASP A 38 14.61 16.69 15.74
C ASP A 38 13.26 16.09 15.31
N ARG A 39 12.18 16.46 16.00
CA ARG A 39 10.79 16.05 15.68
C ARG A 39 10.48 16.43 14.23
N ILE A 40 10.74 15.53 13.28
CA ILE A 40 10.47 15.77 11.86
C ILE A 40 8.98 16.02 11.72
N THR A 41 8.65 17.24 11.32
CA THR A 41 7.27 17.67 11.10
C THR A 41 6.72 17.01 9.84
N TRP A 42 5.42 16.71 9.81
CA TRP A 42 4.72 16.13 8.66
C TRP A 42 5.06 16.80 7.32
N ALA A 43 5.19 18.13 7.31
CA ALA A 43 5.54 18.92 6.13
C ALA A 43 6.95 18.60 5.59
N ARG A 44 7.93 18.36 6.48
CA ARG A 44 9.30 18.01 6.10
C ARG A 44 9.33 16.59 5.53
N THR A 45 8.70 15.62 6.20
CA THR A 45 8.60 14.23 5.71
C THR A 45 8.02 14.15 4.29
N ARG A 46 6.99 14.95 4.00
CA ARG A 46 6.41 15.00 2.65
C ARG A 46 7.38 15.49 1.58
N LYS A 47 8.15 16.54 1.89
CA LYS A 47 9.13 17.12 0.96
C LYS A 47 10.25 16.14 0.69
N GLU A 48 10.82 15.55 1.74
CA GLU A 48 11.92 14.58 1.65
C GLU A 48 11.52 13.31 0.89
N LEU A 49 10.32 12.80 1.13
CA LEU A 49 9.82 11.58 0.47
C LEU A 49 9.10 11.84 -0.86
N ASN A 50 8.94 13.09 -1.26
CA ASN A 50 8.20 13.51 -2.46
C ASN A 50 6.80 12.86 -2.57
N ILE A 51 6.01 12.92 -1.48
CA ILE A 51 4.64 12.35 -1.43
C ILE A 51 3.59 13.39 -1.05
N SER A 52 2.36 13.16 -1.52
CA SER A 52 1.20 13.96 -1.12
C SER A 52 0.86 13.77 0.36
N GLU A 53 0.19 14.77 0.95
CA GLU A 53 -0.25 14.70 2.35
C GLU A 53 -1.24 13.58 2.58
N SER A 54 -2.15 13.43 1.64
CA SER A 54 -3.15 12.37 1.65
C SER A 54 -2.48 10.99 1.62
N LYS A 55 -1.42 10.81 0.82
CA LYS A 55 -0.67 9.54 0.78
C LYS A 55 0.02 9.29 2.11
N LEU A 56 0.72 10.28 2.67
CA LEU A 56 1.37 10.19 3.97
C LEU A 56 0.37 9.80 5.08
N ALA A 57 -0.75 10.53 5.19
CA ALA A 57 -1.80 10.28 6.17
C ALA A 57 -2.40 8.88 6.05
N HIS A 58 -2.68 8.44 4.82
CA HIS A 58 -3.24 7.11 4.58
C HIS A 58 -2.27 5.99 4.96
N LEU A 59 -0.99 6.13 4.61
CA LEU A 59 0.02 5.12 4.94
C LEU A 59 0.24 5.00 6.45
N LEU A 60 0.35 6.14 7.15
CA LEU A 60 0.44 6.14 8.61
C LEU A 60 -0.81 5.55 9.27
N LYS A 61 -2.01 5.89 8.77
CA LYS A 61 -3.26 5.31 9.28
C LYS A 61 -3.33 3.80 9.07
N ILE A 62 -2.80 3.29 7.95
CA ILE A 62 -2.71 1.85 7.69
C ILE A 62 -1.86 1.17 8.76
N VAL A 63 -0.62 1.61 8.97
CA VAL A 63 0.31 0.92 9.89
C VAL A 63 -0.06 1.09 11.36
N ASN A 64 -0.69 2.20 11.73
CA ASN A 64 -1.06 2.47 13.14
C ASN A 64 -2.33 1.74 13.61
N ASN A 65 -3.23 1.38 12.68
CA ASN A 65 -4.54 0.83 13.05
C ASN A 65 -4.71 -0.64 12.66
N LEU A 66 -3.84 -1.21 11.83
CA LEU A 66 -3.93 -2.64 11.52
C LEU A 66 -3.44 -3.50 12.69
N PRO A 67 -3.91 -4.76 12.80
CA PRO A 67 -3.42 -5.69 13.81
C PRO A 67 -1.89 -5.83 13.73
N PRO A 68 -1.13 -5.70 14.85
CA PRO A 68 0.33 -5.71 14.82
C PRO A 68 0.93 -7.00 14.24
N ASP A 69 0.34 -8.15 14.54
CA ASP A 69 0.71 -9.47 14.02
C ASP A 69 0.57 -9.53 12.48
N PHE A 70 -0.50 -8.92 11.95
CA PHE A 70 -0.68 -8.79 10.51
C PHE A 70 0.36 -7.86 9.88
N VAL A 71 0.66 -6.72 10.51
CA VAL A 71 1.69 -5.78 10.04
C VAL A 71 3.06 -6.45 9.99
N GLU A 72 3.41 -7.20 11.04
CA GLU A 72 4.66 -7.97 11.11
C GLU A 72 4.77 -9.02 10.00
N THR A 73 3.67 -9.71 9.70
CA THR A 73 3.61 -10.68 8.59
C THR A 73 3.78 -9.97 7.23
N MET A 74 3.09 -8.84 7.05
CA MET A 74 3.04 -8.15 5.77
C MET A 74 4.29 -7.31 5.47
N LYS A 75 5.08 -6.89 6.47
CA LYS A 75 6.22 -5.98 6.24
C LYS A 75 7.26 -6.53 5.25
N SER A 76 7.44 -7.84 5.23
CA SER A 76 8.39 -8.54 4.36
C SER A 76 7.70 -9.38 3.27
N CYS A 77 6.39 -9.21 3.09
CA CYS A 77 5.63 -9.95 2.09
C CYS A 77 6.01 -9.51 0.67
N THR A 78 6.47 -10.48 -0.12
CA THR A 78 6.80 -10.34 -1.56
C THR A 78 5.84 -11.10 -2.47
N ASP A 79 4.92 -11.88 -1.91
CA ASP A 79 3.90 -12.61 -2.68
C ASP A 79 2.95 -11.62 -3.37
N GLU A 80 3.00 -11.58 -4.70
CA GLU A 80 2.14 -10.73 -5.51
C GLU A 80 0.66 -10.98 -5.30
N ASN A 81 0.23 -12.22 -5.07
CA ASN A 81 -1.18 -12.55 -4.87
C ASN A 81 -1.68 -11.94 -3.57
N MET A 82 -0.90 -12.07 -2.49
CA MET A 82 -1.16 -11.41 -1.23
C MET A 82 -1.18 -9.89 -1.37
N LEU A 83 -0.23 -9.30 -2.10
CA LEU A 83 -0.19 -7.85 -2.33
C LEU A 83 -1.34 -7.35 -3.24
N LYS A 84 -1.87 -8.19 -4.14
CA LYS A 84 -3.09 -7.91 -4.92
C LYS A 84 -4.33 -7.90 -4.03
N ILE A 85 -4.42 -8.84 -3.08
CA ILE A 85 -5.52 -8.90 -2.11
C ILE A 85 -5.44 -7.70 -1.16
N PHE A 86 -4.27 -7.45 -0.58
CA PHE A 86 -4.03 -6.43 0.43
C PHE A 86 -3.40 -5.16 -0.13
N HIS A 87 -3.96 -4.64 -1.22
CA HIS A 87 -3.50 -3.39 -1.82
C HIS A 87 -3.87 -2.18 -0.93
N GLY A 88 -3.16 -1.05 -1.08
CA GLY A 88 -3.30 0.14 -0.21
C GLY A 88 -4.72 0.65 0.02
N ARG A 89 -5.57 0.72 -1.02
CA ARG A 89 -6.98 1.15 -0.86
C ARG A 89 -7.80 0.21 0.04
N ARG A 90 -7.53 -1.10 0.01
CA ARG A 90 -8.25 -2.08 0.83
C ARG A 90 -7.75 -2.02 2.27
N LEU A 91 -6.43 -2.00 2.46
CA LEU A 91 -5.82 -1.79 3.78
C LEU A 91 -6.32 -0.52 4.45
N LEU A 92 -6.50 0.58 3.70
CA LEU A 92 -7.07 1.82 4.23
C LEU A 92 -8.54 1.68 4.65
N LYS A 93 -9.33 0.82 3.98
CA LYS A 93 -10.71 0.54 4.41
C LYS A 93 -10.70 -0.26 5.71
N ILE A 94 -9.86 -1.29 5.79
CA ILE A 94 -9.71 -2.13 6.99
C ILE A 94 -9.26 -1.26 8.17
N SER A 95 -8.25 -0.41 7.99
CA SER A 95 -7.73 0.48 9.05
C SER A 95 -8.74 1.53 9.57
N ARG A 96 -9.87 1.71 8.88
CA ARG A 96 -10.97 2.59 9.29
C ARG A 96 -12.09 1.86 10.04
N LEU A 97 -12.05 0.53 10.13
CA LEU A 97 -13.00 -0.23 10.94
C LEU A 97 -12.84 0.12 12.42
N LYS A 98 -13.96 0.07 13.16
CA LYS A 98 -14.07 0.66 14.49
C LYS A 98 -13.28 -0.13 15.52
N THR A 99 -13.36 -1.46 15.46
CA THR A 99 -12.76 -2.35 16.45
C THR A 99 -11.64 -3.21 15.87
N ASP A 100 -10.74 -3.68 16.73
CA ASP A 100 -9.69 -4.61 16.33
C ASP A 100 -10.26 -5.93 15.81
N LYS A 101 -11.32 -6.42 16.45
CA LYS A 101 -12.04 -7.64 16.05
C LYS A 101 -12.57 -7.55 14.62
N GLU A 102 -13.20 -6.43 14.26
CA GLU A 102 -13.68 -6.22 12.88
C GLU A 102 -12.53 -6.23 11.86
N ARG A 103 -11.38 -5.64 12.21
CA ARG A 103 -10.19 -5.63 11.34
C ARG A 103 -9.65 -7.03 11.11
N ARG A 104 -9.49 -7.81 12.19
CA ARG A 104 -9.05 -9.21 12.14
C ARG A 104 -10.01 -10.07 11.31
N ASN A 105 -11.31 -9.98 11.58
CA ASN A 105 -12.33 -10.72 10.84
C ASN A 105 -12.30 -10.41 9.34
N GLU A 106 -12.13 -9.14 8.97
CA GLU A 106 -12.04 -8.74 7.56
C GLU A 106 -10.75 -9.24 6.90
N ILE A 107 -9.62 -9.23 7.62
CA ILE A 107 -8.37 -9.81 7.13
C ILE A 107 -8.54 -11.31 6.89
N GLU A 108 -9.05 -12.06 7.87
CA GLU A 108 -9.27 -13.50 7.78
C GLU A 108 -10.18 -13.88 6.61
N ARG A 109 -11.27 -13.12 6.42
CA ARG A 109 -12.20 -13.31 5.29
C ARG A 109 -11.52 -13.19 3.93
N LEU A 110 -10.48 -12.36 3.83
CA LEU A 110 -9.75 -12.09 2.60
C LEU A 110 -8.59 -13.04 2.35
N LEU A 111 -8.14 -13.77 3.37
CA LEU A 111 -7.09 -14.77 3.19
C LEU A 111 -7.59 -15.87 2.25
N PRO A 112 -6.72 -16.38 1.35
CA PRO A 112 -7.04 -17.55 0.56
C PRO A 112 -7.42 -18.71 1.49
N LYS A 113 -8.55 -19.35 1.21
CA LYS A 113 -8.89 -20.61 1.89
C LYS A 113 -7.91 -21.67 1.42
N ALA A 114 -7.32 -22.39 2.37
CA ALA A 114 -6.51 -23.57 2.11
C ALA A 114 -7.34 -24.68 1.45
#